data_AF-A0A3C1KRU2-F1
#
_entry.id   AF-A0A3C1KRU2-F1
#
_cell.length_a   1.000
_cell.length_b   1.000
_cell.length_c   1.000
_cell.angle_alpha   90.00
_cell.angle_beta   90.00
_cell.angle_gamma   90.00
#
_symmetry.space_group_name_H-M   'P 1'
#
loop_
_entity.id
_entity.type
_entity.pdbx_description
1 polymer ?
#
loop_
_entity_poly.entity_id
_entity_poly.type
_entity_poly.pdbx_seq_one_letter_code
_entity_poly.pdbx_strand_id
1 'polypeptide(L)'
;MQRRKEFQFIAGGAAMFTITPTATLGSSQRDDLEVFAVIDGRKVFLPEDARYVMQDRRGLWFYSKRKPRLSEGDWTPNKTSIACVTERGCVRVLKTEPAATWLETCQRTIRMVARNGERRPADDAA
;
A
#
# COMPACT_ATOMS: atom_id res chain seq x y z
N MET A 1 23.54 -14.84 24.09
CA MET A 1 22.55 -15.70 23.39
C MET A 1 21.19 -15.01 23.44
N GLN A 2 20.88 -14.16 22.45
CA GLN A 2 19.57 -13.50 22.34
C GLN A 2 18.58 -14.44 21.65
N ARG A 3 17.54 -14.89 22.37
CA ARG A 3 16.39 -15.56 21.74
C ARG A 3 15.60 -14.52 20.93
N ARG A 4 15.63 -14.66 19.61
CA ARG A 4 14.74 -13.92 18.70
C ARG A 4 13.30 -14.34 19.02
N LYS A 5 12.48 -13.40 19.45
CA LYS A 5 11.03 -13.60 19.56
C LYS A 5 10.45 -13.63 18.14
N GLU A 6 10.04 -14.82 17.69
CA GLU A 6 9.16 -14.98 16.54
C GLU A 6 7.83 -14.29 16.85
N PHE A 7 7.47 -13.31 16.02
CA PHE A 7 6.13 -12.76 16.00
C PHE A 7 5.24 -13.65 15.14
N GLN A 8 4.59 -14.60 15.80
CA GLN A 8 3.59 -15.47 15.20
C GLN A 8 2.27 -14.68 15.09
N PHE A 9 1.88 -14.35 13.86
CA PHE A 9 0.56 -13.77 13.58
C PHE A 9 -0.51 -14.85 13.74
N ILE A 10 -1.32 -14.74 14.79
CA ILE A 10 -2.50 -15.60 14.99
C ILE A 10 -3.67 -14.99 14.23
N ALA A 11 -4.12 -15.65 13.18
CA ALA A 11 -5.43 -15.45 12.59
C ALA A 11 -6.47 -16.20 13.43
N GLY A 12 -7.31 -15.47 14.16
CA GLY A 12 -8.42 -16.04 14.95
C GLY A 12 -9.56 -15.03 15.02
N GLY A 13 -10.72 -15.42 14.48
CA GLY A 13 -11.83 -14.52 14.18
C GLY A 13 -12.60 -13.97 15.37
N ALA A 14 -13.15 -12.78 15.17
CA ALA A 14 -14.40 -12.29 15.75
C ALA A 14 -14.82 -11.03 14.95
N ALA A 15 -16.10 -10.88 14.67
CA ALA A 15 -16.67 -9.76 13.94
C ALA A 15 -16.37 -8.41 14.63
N MET A 16 -15.43 -7.65 14.07
CA MET A 16 -15.30 -6.21 14.23
C MET A 16 -15.26 -5.63 12.81
N PHE A 17 -15.75 -4.40 12.62
CA PHE A 17 -15.51 -3.60 11.42
C PHE A 17 -14.03 -3.20 11.34
N THR A 18 -13.17 -4.21 11.29
CA THR A 18 -11.73 -4.10 11.19
C THR A 18 -11.45 -3.91 9.71
N ILE A 19 -11.22 -2.65 9.33
CA ILE A 19 -10.54 -2.35 8.07
C ILE A 19 -9.30 -3.26 8.05
N THR A 20 -9.28 -4.24 7.16
CA THR A 20 -8.10 -5.10 6.99
C THR A 20 -6.97 -4.20 6.49
N PRO A 21 -5.77 -4.23 7.11
CA PRO A 21 -4.63 -3.50 6.56
C PRO A 21 -4.39 -3.97 5.13
N THR A 22 -4.58 -3.07 4.19
CA THR A 22 -4.26 -3.34 2.77
C THR A 22 -2.80 -3.04 2.47
N ALA A 23 -2.11 -2.38 3.41
CA ALA A 23 -0.74 -1.98 3.26
C ALA A 23 0.03 -2.11 4.58
N THR A 24 1.34 -2.33 4.47
CA THR A 24 2.26 -2.34 5.60
C THR A 24 3.25 -1.19 5.45
N LEU A 25 3.53 -0.48 6.53
CA LEU A 25 4.56 0.55 6.59
C LEU A 25 5.89 -0.08 7.03
N GLY A 26 7.02 0.30 6.41
CA GLY A 26 8.34 -0.09 6.91
C GLY A 26 9.05 -1.17 6.10
N SER A 27 9.15 -2.41 6.60
CA SER A 27 9.84 -3.54 5.95
C SER A 27 8.93 -4.77 5.82
N SER A 28 8.46 -5.09 4.61
CA SER A 28 7.87 -6.40 4.33
C SER A 28 8.95 -7.32 3.75
N GLN A 29 9.30 -8.37 4.48
CA GLN A 29 10.10 -9.49 3.98
C GLN A 29 9.17 -10.48 3.28
N ARG A 30 8.71 -10.13 2.08
CA ARG A 30 8.23 -11.17 1.14
C ARG A 30 9.37 -11.41 0.17
N ASP A 31 9.91 -12.62 0.22
CA ASP A 31 11.20 -12.96 -0.39
C ASP A 31 11.19 -12.97 -1.92
N ASP A 32 10.02 -12.81 -2.57
CA ASP A 32 9.91 -12.94 -4.02
C ASP A 32 9.54 -11.62 -4.72
N LEU A 33 8.45 -10.96 -4.34
CA LEU A 33 7.94 -9.75 -5.00
C LEU A 33 7.51 -8.68 -3.98
N GLU A 34 8.21 -7.55 -3.98
CA GLU A 34 7.84 -6.35 -3.23
C GLU A 34 7.13 -5.35 -4.14
N VAL A 35 5.86 -5.04 -3.85
CA VAL A 35 5.13 -3.94 -4.50
C VAL A 35 4.93 -2.83 -3.48
N PHE A 36 5.35 -1.61 -3.81
CA PHE A 36 5.24 -0.48 -2.90
C PHE A 36 5.09 0.86 -3.62
N ALA A 37 4.70 1.88 -2.86
CA ALA A 37 4.80 3.28 -3.27
C ALA A 37 5.55 4.07 -2.21
N VAL A 38 6.20 5.17 -2.62
CA VAL A 38 6.74 6.15 -1.68
C VAL A 38 5.71 7.24 -1.53
N ILE A 39 5.16 7.37 -0.32
CA ILE A 39 4.15 8.37 0.02
C ILE A 39 4.67 9.14 1.22
N ASP A 40 4.80 10.46 1.08
CA ASP A 40 5.31 11.35 2.12
C ASP A 40 6.67 10.86 2.70
N GLY A 41 7.59 10.48 1.80
CA GLY A 41 8.92 9.96 2.17
C GLY A 41 8.92 8.55 2.79
N ARG A 42 7.76 7.90 2.95
CA ARG A 42 7.64 6.57 3.56
C ARG A 42 7.34 5.49 2.53
N LYS A 43 7.99 4.34 2.68
CA LYS A 43 7.70 3.13 1.89
C LYS A 43 6.40 2.49 2.39
N VAL A 44 5.40 2.43 1.51
CA VAL A 44 4.10 1.82 1.74
C VAL A 44 4.00 0.56 0.88
N PHE A 45 4.06 -0.62 1.48
CA PHE A 45 3.88 -1.88 0.76
C PHE A 45 2.43 -2.13 0.45
N LEU A 46 2.17 -2.59 -0.77
CA LEU A 46 0.85 -2.76 -1.33
C LEU A 46 0.66 -4.19 -1.81
N PRO A 47 -0.58 -4.61 -2.07
CA PRO A 47 -0.85 -5.90 -2.68
C PRO A 47 -0.22 -5.99 -4.08
N GLU A 48 0.08 -7.20 -4.53
CA GLU A 48 0.78 -7.44 -5.79
C GLU A 48 0.02 -6.96 -7.03
N ASP A 49 -1.30 -6.83 -6.93
CA ASP A 49 -2.17 -6.36 -7.99
C ASP A 49 -2.34 -4.83 -8.03
N ALA A 50 -1.82 -4.11 -7.03
CA ALA A 50 -1.75 -2.66 -7.05
C ALA A 50 -0.78 -2.20 -8.15
N ARG A 51 -1.28 -1.40 -9.10
CA ARG A 51 -0.46 -0.81 -10.17
C ARG A 51 -0.31 0.70 -10.06
N TYR A 52 -1.33 1.36 -9.53
CA TYR A 52 -1.36 2.81 -9.35
C TYR A 52 -1.78 3.14 -7.92
N VAL A 53 -1.23 4.22 -7.40
CA VAL A 53 -1.73 4.87 -6.19
C VAL A 53 -2.03 6.32 -6.48
N MET A 54 -3.01 6.86 -5.76
CA MET A 54 -3.44 8.25 -5.90
C MET A 54 -4.16 8.72 -4.65
N GLN A 55 -4.20 10.02 -4.48
CA GLN A 55 -4.85 10.69 -3.36
C GLN A 55 -6.15 11.35 -3.82
N ASP A 56 -7.19 11.31 -2.98
CA ASP A 56 -8.39 12.11 -3.17
C ASP A 56 -8.24 13.54 -2.61
N ARG A 57 -9.23 14.40 -2.86
CA ARG A 57 -9.27 15.79 -2.36
C ARG A 57 -9.33 15.88 -0.83
N ARG A 58 -9.61 14.79 -0.11
CA ARG A 58 -9.65 14.73 1.36
C ARG A 58 -8.29 14.33 1.95
N GLY A 59 -7.32 14.04 1.09
CA GLY A 59 -5.98 13.61 1.45
C GLY A 59 -5.84 12.09 1.65
N LEU A 60 -6.88 11.31 1.35
CA LEU A 60 -6.91 9.86 1.54
C LEU A 60 -6.29 9.14 0.34
N TRP A 61 -5.49 8.13 0.62
CA TRP A 61 -4.78 7.36 -0.40
C TRP A 61 -5.54 6.09 -0.79
N PHE A 62 -5.51 5.79 -2.08
CA PHE A 62 -6.13 4.62 -2.69
C PHE A 62 -5.16 3.94 -3.63
N TYR A 63 -5.36 2.65 -3.88
CA TYR A 63 -4.67 1.93 -4.94
C TYR A 63 -5.65 1.37 -5.97
N SER A 64 -5.15 1.13 -7.19
CA SER A 64 -5.94 0.60 -8.29
C SER A 64 -5.11 -0.27 -9.24
N LYS A 65 -5.78 -1.22 -9.89
CA LYS A 65 -5.19 -2.09 -10.93
C LYS A 65 -5.02 -1.37 -12.26
N ARG A 66 -5.86 -0.37 -12.53
CA ARG A 66 -5.88 0.39 -13.78
C ARG A 66 -6.05 1.87 -13.45
N LYS A 67 -5.34 2.73 -14.19
CA LYS A 67 -5.51 4.18 -14.06
C LYS A 67 -6.99 4.54 -14.29
N PRO A 68 -7.63 5.27 -13.36
CA PRO A 68 -8.99 5.77 -13.56
C PRO A 68 -9.11 6.58 -14.85
N ARG A 69 -10.23 6.39 -15.57
CA ARG A 69 -10.60 7.18 -16.76
C ARG A 69 -11.70 8.22 -16.46
N LEU A 70 -12.04 8.37 -15.18
CA LEU A 70 -13.16 9.17 -14.69
C LEU A 70 -12.72 10.61 -14.38
N SER A 71 -13.69 11.53 -14.40
CA SER A 71 -13.55 12.90 -13.92
C SER A 71 -13.19 12.94 -12.44
N GLU A 72 -12.65 14.08 -12.00
CA GLU A 72 -12.28 14.31 -10.62
C GLU A 72 -13.50 14.19 -9.68
N GLY A 73 -13.34 13.47 -8.56
CA GLY A 73 -14.41 13.23 -7.57
C GLY A 73 -15.06 11.85 -7.67
N ASP A 74 -15.28 11.32 -8.87
CA ASP A 74 -16.05 10.06 -9.06
C ASP A 74 -15.20 8.81 -9.11
N TRP A 75 -13.88 8.94 -9.00
CA TRP A 75 -12.97 7.81 -9.23
C TRP A 75 -12.82 6.86 -8.03
N THR A 76 -13.21 7.29 -6.82
CA THR A 76 -13.03 6.61 -5.53
C THR A 76 -14.01 5.47 -5.17
N PRO A 77 -15.29 5.43 -5.62
CA PRO A 77 -16.28 4.46 -5.09
C PRO A 77 -15.91 2.99 -5.24
N ASN A 78 -15.14 2.65 -6.29
CA ASN A 78 -14.72 1.28 -6.58
C ASN A 78 -13.22 1.05 -6.35
N LYS A 79 -12.55 1.94 -5.60
CA LYS A 79 -11.11 1.83 -5.31
C LYS A 79 -10.88 1.48 -3.86
N THR A 80 -9.85 0.67 -3.66
CA THR A 80 -9.49 0.24 -2.32
C THR A 80 -8.63 1.32 -1.66
N SER A 81 -9.08 1.80 -0.50
CA SER A 81 -8.28 2.71 0.33
C SER A 81 -7.03 2.00 0.85
N ILE A 82 -5.91 2.71 0.89
CA ILE A 82 -4.68 2.24 1.50
C ILE A 82 -4.84 2.38 3.01
N ALA A 83 -4.96 1.26 3.72
CA ALA A 83 -5.05 1.22 5.18
C ALA A 83 -3.81 0.57 5.79
N CYS A 84 -3.22 1.23 6.77
CA CYS A 84 -1.99 0.83 7.44
C CYS A 84 -2.20 0.67 8.95
N VAL A 85 -1.41 -0.20 9.57
CA VAL A 85 -1.32 -0.27 11.04
C VAL A 85 -0.48 0.90 11.54
N THR A 86 -1.06 1.68 12.45
CA THR A 86 -0.38 2.77 13.15
C THR A 86 0.53 2.23 14.26
N GLU A 87 1.46 3.04 14.74
CA GLU A 87 2.34 2.69 15.87
C GLU A 87 1.58 2.29 17.14
N ARG A 88 0.33 2.75 17.29
CA ARG A 88 -0.56 2.41 18.40
C ARG A 88 -1.32 1.10 18.20
N GLY A 89 -1.03 0.35 17.14
CA GLY A 89 -1.69 -0.91 16.80
C GLY A 89 -3.06 -0.77 16.13
N CYS A 90 -3.54 0.46 15.87
CA CYS A 90 -4.82 0.68 15.21
C CYS A 90 -4.67 0.71 13.69
N VAL A 91 -5.61 0.13 12.94
CA VAL A 91 -5.66 0.27 11.48
C VAL A 91 -6.34 1.59 11.11
N ARG A 92 -5.68 2.39 10.27
CA ARG A 92 -6.24 3.63 9.73
C ARG A 92 -5.93 3.78 8.26
N VAL A 93 -6.83 4.46 7.55
CA VAL A 93 -6.57 4.89 6.17
C VAL A 93 -5.39 5.86 6.17
N LEU A 94 -4.47 5.64 5.24
CA LEU A 94 -3.33 6.52 5.00
C LEU A 94 -3.85 7.88 4.52
N LYS A 95 -3.51 8.92 5.28
CA LYS A 95 -3.88 10.29 5.00
C LYS A 95 -2.64 11.17 5.04
N THR A 96 -2.47 12.02 4.03
CA THR A 96 -1.45 13.07 3.98
C THR A 96 -2.13 14.41 3.68
N GLU A 97 -1.36 15.50 3.59
CA GLU A 97 -1.88 16.80 3.18
C GLU A 97 -2.56 16.69 1.80
N PRO A 98 -3.77 17.25 1.60
CA PRO A 98 -4.48 17.11 0.33
C PRO A 98 -3.77 17.82 -0.82
N ALA A 99 -3.57 17.10 -1.93
CA ALA A 99 -3.15 17.69 -3.19
C ALA A 99 -4.33 18.36 -3.93
N ALA A 100 -4.02 19.19 -4.92
CA ALA A 100 -5.02 19.89 -5.72
C ALA A 100 -5.84 18.93 -6.59
N THR A 101 -5.19 17.95 -7.24
CA THR A 101 -5.86 16.94 -8.05
C THR A 101 -5.32 15.52 -7.83
N TRP A 102 -6.17 14.51 -8.05
CA TRP A 102 -5.72 13.10 -7.96
C TRP A 102 -4.71 12.74 -9.07
N LEU A 103 -4.74 13.45 -10.20
CA LEU A 103 -3.85 13.19 -11.32
C LEU A 103 -2.41 13.61 -10.98
N GLU A 104 -2.24 14.68 -10.21
CA GLU A 104 -0.93 15.12 -9.70
C GLU A 104 -0.31 14.12 -8.73
N THR A 105 -1.12 13.42 -7.94
CA THR A 105 -0.65 12.39 -7.00
C THR A 105 -0.63 10.98 -7.59
N CYS A 106 -1.10 10.83 -8.84
CA CYS A 106 -1.18 9.54 -9.51
C CYS A 106 0.21 9.03 -9.89
N GLN A 107 0.68 8.01 -9.19
CA GLN A 107 1.97 7.37 -9.46
C GLN A 107 1.81 5.86 -9.65
N ARG A 108 2.72 5.26 -10.43
CA ARG A 108 2.82 3.79 -10.54
C ARG A 108 3.50 3.24 -9.31
N THR A 109 3.07 2.06 -8.88
CA THR A 109 3.76 1.31 -7.82
C THR A 109 5.11 0.82 -8.32
N ILE A 110 6.11 0.87 -7.46
CA ILE A 110 7.42 0.26 -7.67
C ILE A 110 7.30 -1.23 -7.38
N ARG A 111 7.84 -2.05 -8.28
CA ARG A 111 7.87 -3.51 -8.15
C ARG A 111 9.33 -3.94 -8.13
N MET A 112 9.72 -4.65 -7.08
CA MET A 112 11.07 -5.18 -6.92
C MET A 112 10.98 -6.69 -6.76
N VAL A 113 11.85 -7.41 -7.44
CA VAL A 113 12.05 -8.85 -7.25
C VAL A 113 13.36 -9.05 -6.51
N ALA A 114 13.35 -9.92 -5.50
CA ALA A 114 14.58 -10.39 -4.90
C ALA A 114 14.93 -11.73 -5.56
N ARG A 115 16.05 -11.78 -6.28
CA ARG A 115 16.56 -13.02 -6.89
C ARG A 115 18.00 -13.21 -6.43
N ASN A 116 18.29 -14.34 -5.81
CA ASN A 116 19.64 -14.70 -5.34
C ASN A 116 20.28 -13.65 -4.40
N GLY A 117 19.49 -12.99 -3.56
CA GLY A 117 19.99 -11.97 -2.62
C GLY A 117 20.22 -10.58 -3.23
N GLU A 118 20.03 -10.42 -4.55
CA GLU A 118 20.04 -9.12 -5.23
C GLU A 118 18.62 -8.61 -5.49
N ARG A 119 18.38 -7.31 -5.22
CA ARG A 119 17.12 -6.63 -5.50
C ARG A 119 17.19 -5.96 -6.86
N ARG A 120 16.29 -6.32 -7.77
CA ARG A 120 16.20 -5.70 -9.10
C ARG A 120 14.76 -5.24 -9.37
N PRO A 121 14.55 -4.18 -10.17
CA PRO A 121 13.22 -3.83 -10.65
C PRO A 121 12.58 -5.06 -11.31
N ALA A 122 11.31 -5.32 -11.04
CA ALA A 122 10.57 -6.32 -11.78
C ALA A 122 10.44 -5.87 -13.23
N ASP A 123 10.66 -6.77 -14.19
CA ASP A 123 10.35 -6.48 -15.59
C ASP A 123 8.85 -6.15 -15.69
N ASP A 124 8.55 -5.01 -16.30
CA ASP A 124 7.18 -4.59 -16.57
C ASP A 124 6.59 -5.58 -17.59
N ALA A 125 5.82 -6.57 -17.12
CA ALA A 125 5.00 -7.39 -17.99
C ALA A 125 3.96 -6.48 -18.66
N ALA A 126 4.27 -6.06 -19.88
CA ALA A 126 3.46 -5.22 -20.76
C ALA A 126 2.09 -5.85 -21.03
#